data_AF-S9VMJ9-F1
#
_entry.id   AF-S9VMJ9-F1
#
_cell.length_a   1.000
_cell.length_b   1.000
_cell.length_c   1.000
_cell.angle_alpha   90.00
_cell.angle_beta   90.00
_cell.angle_gamma   90.00
#
_symmetry.space_group_name_H-M   'P 1'
#
loop_
_entity.id
_entity.type
_entity.pdbx_description
1 polymer ?
#
loop_
_entity_poly.entity_id
_entity_poly.type
_entity_poly.pdbx_seq_one_letter_code
_entity_poly.pdbx_strand_id
1 'polypeptide(L)'
;MSQTVFKDIFARDAPFREQLNKEAASLQKIILTERQFCDLELILNGGFSPLEGFMTEEDYLSVVNNLRLKSGAVFPIPVTLDVSESQAGAINASERIALLDPRDEQTILAILTVEDKYVPDKVVEAEKVFGANDRAHPAVEYLFGTAGNVYLGGKLQAVNPIRHFDFVAYRYTPAELRSEFERNNWNRVVAFQTRNPMHRAHRELTVRAAKQHSARVLIHPVVGMTKPGDIDHFTRVRVYEAILQRYPKGSAKLSLLPLAMRMAGPREALWHAIIRKNYGASHFIIGRDHAGPGKNSQGKDFYGPYDAQYLVEQYSHEIGISIVPFQMMTYLPDEDIYKPVDQVEPGTRTLNISGTELRRRLLVGAHIPEWFSYPQVVSILRQSYPPKYAQGFVLAVPATADKLVPSALISALNEDGRRHVTSVSRLDTTSLTYAQELQRAGAAVVVSLADADKSIQIPANWVQVNIDPHETVSEVTFTVLSQLSDEGYL
;
A
#
# COMPACT_ATOMS: atom_id res chain seq x y z
N MET A 1 9.43 7.61 -33.66
CA MET A 1 8.83 7.27 -32.35
C MET A 1 8.74 5.76 -32.28
N SER A 2 9.55 5.11 -31.44
CA SER A 2 9.45 3.66 -31.21
C SER A 2 8.06 3.38 -30.64
N GLN A 3 7.21 2.67 -31.39
CA GLN A 3 5.93 2.19 -30.87
C GLN A 3 6.24 1.21 -29.75
N THR A 4 6.12 1.65 -28.50
CA THR A 4 6.28 0.76 -27.34
C THR A 4 5.22 -0.34 -27.46
N VAL A 5 5.66 -1.56 -27.73
CA VAL A 5 4.77 -2.72 -27.92
C VAL A 5 4.13 -3.06 -26.57
N PHE A 6 2.80 -3.11 -26.54
CA PHE A 6 2.05 -3.57 -25.38
C PHE A 6 2.27 -5.09 -25.19
N LYS A 7 2.62 -5.50 -23.97
CA LYS A 7 3.07 -6.87 -23.63
C LYS A 7 2.06 -7.58 -22.72
N ASP A 8 0.94 -8.02 -23.30
CA ASP A 8 0.03 -8.94 -22.59
C ASP A 8 0.55 -10.38 -22.72
N ILE A 9 1.28 -10.83 -21.70
CA ILE A 9 1.91 -12.15 -21.68
C ILE A 9 0.86 -13.25 -21.48
N PHE A 10 -0.21 -12.97 -20.72
CA PHE A 10 -1.34 -13.90 -20.60
C PHE A 10 -1.96 -14.17 -21.97
N ALA A 11 -2.25 -13.14 -22.76
CA ALA A 11 -2.78 -13.31 -24.10
C ALA A 11 -1.78 -14.01 -25.04
N ARG A 12 -0.49 -13.66 -24.96
CA ARG A 12 0.60 -14.27 -25.76
C ARG A 12 0.70 -15.79 -25.53
N ASP A 13 0.66 -16.21 -24.27
CA ASP A 13 0.95 -17.59 -23.88
C ASP A 13 -0.29 -18.47 -23.69
N ALA A 14 -1.51 -17.90 -23.79
CA ALA A 14 -2.76 -18.63 -23.69
C ALA A 14 -2.82 -19.92 -24.55
N PRO A 15 -2.31 -19.95 -25.80
CA PRO A 15 -2.27 -21.18 -26.61
C PRO A 15 -1.35 -22.28 -26.06
N PHE A 16 -0.33 -21.93 -25.27
CA PHE A 16 0.69 -22.86 -24.75
C PHE A 16 0.45 -23.28 -23.30
N ARG A 17 -0.63 -22.80 -22.68
CA ARG A 17 -0.90 -22.97 -21.24
C ARG A 17 -0.80 -24.42 -20.76
N GLU A 18 -1.42 -25.37 -21.47
CA GLU A 18 -1.39 -26.78 -21.05
C GLU A 18 0.01 -27.38 -21.08
N GLN A 19 0.81 -27.02 -22.09
CA GLN A 19 2.20 -27.45 -22.20
C GLN A 19 3.04 -26.84 -21.07
N LEU A 20 2.92 -25.53 -20.86
CA LEU A 20 3.64 -24.81 -19.81
C LEU A 20 3.27 -25.34 -18.42
N ASN A 21 2.02 -25.68 -18.18
CA ASN A 21 1.58 -26.23 -16.89
C ASN A 21 2.17 -27.62 -16.61
N LYS A 22 2.27 -28.49 -17.63
CA LYS A 22 2.93 -29.80 -17.51
C LYS A 22 4.43 -29.66 -17.26
N GLU A 23 5.08 -28.76 -18.00
CA GLU A 23 6.50 -28.48 -17.83
C GLU A 23 6.79 -27.97 -16.41
N ALA A 24 6.06 -26.92 -15.99
CA ALA A 24 6.32 -26.24 -14.73
C ALA A 24 6.19 -27.13 -13.50
N ALA A 25 5.37 -28.19 -13.57
CA ALA A 25 5.24 -29.17 -12.49
C ALA A 25 6.58 -29.84 -12.13
N SER A 26 7.45 -30.04 -13.12
CA SER A 26 8.76 -30.69 -12.98
C SER A 26 9.91 -29.75 -12.63
N LEU A 27 9.72 -28.44 -12.81
CA LEU A 27 10.76 -27.44 -12.58
C LEU A 27 11.03 -27.21 -11.08
N GLN A 28 12.22 -26.67 -10.80
CA GLN A 28 12.52 -26.07 -9.50
C GLN A 28 11.54 -24.92 -9.23
N LYS A 29 11.09 -24.83 -7.98
CA LYS A 29 10.01 -23.91 -7.57
C LYS A 29 10.55 -22.80 -6.69
N ILE A 30 10.11 -21.58 -6.93
CA ILE A 30 10.31 -20.43 -6.04
C ILE A 30 8.95 -19.92 -5.62
N ILE A 31 8.74 -19.85 -4.30
CA ILE A 31 7.59 -19.15 -3.72
C ILE A 31 7.88 -17.66 -3.78
N LEU A 32 7.02 -16.91 -4.45
CA LEU A 32 7.18 -15.45 -4.57
C LEU A 32 6.95 -14.78 -3.21
N THR A 33 7.52 -13.60 -3.03
CA THR A 33 7.07 -12.68 -1.97
C THR A 33 5.81 -11.92 -2.40
N GLU A 34 5.10 -11.28 -1.45
CA GLU A 34 3.93 -10.44 -1.76
C GLU A 34 4.27 -9.33 -2.79
N ARG A 35 5.46 -8.72 -2.67
CA ARG A 35 5.94 -7.69 -3.61
C ARG A 35 6.14 -8.26 -5.01
N GLN A 36 6.81 -9.41 -5.09
CA GLN A 36 7.09 -10.08 -6.36
C GLN A 36 5.81 -10.60 -7.02
N PHE A 37 4.81 -11.01 -6.23
CA PHE A 37 3.48 -11.38 -6.73
C PHE A 37 2.77 -10.19 -7.39
N CYS A 38 2.78 -9.01 -6.75
CA CYS A 38 2.24 -7.77 -7.34
C CYS A 38 2.98 -7.39 -8.64
N ASP A 39 4.31 -7.48 -8.63
CA ASP A 39 5.13 -7.17 -9.80
C ASP A 39 4.88 -8.16 -10.94
N LEU A 40 4.82 -9.46 -10.64
CA LEU A 40 4.53 -10.51 -11.60
C LEU A 40 3.18 -10.25 -12.27
N GLU A 41 2.14 -9.89 -11.52
CA GLU A 41 0.83 -9.58 -12.09
C GLU A 41 0.90 -8.46 -13.14
N LEU A 42 1.62 -7.38 -12.83
CA LEU A 42 1.76 -6.24 -13.73
C LEU A 42 2.71 -6.49 -14.91
N ILE A 43 3.68 -7.40 -14.78
CA ILE A 43 4.46 -7.88 -15.93
C ILE A 43 3.55 -8.72 -16.85
N LEU A 44 2.86 -9.72 -16.28
CA LEU A 44 2.11 -10.69 -17.07
C LEU A 44 0.91 -10.07 -17.80
N ASN A 45 0.24 -9.08 -17.19
CA ASN A 45 -0.92 -8.41 -17.81
C ASN A 45 -0.55 -7.20 -18.69
N GLY A 46 0.74 -6.87 -18.81
CA GLY A 46 1.23 -5.76 -19.63
C GLY A 46 1.17 -4.38 -18.97
N GLY A 47 0.82 -4.28 -17.69
CA GLY A 47 0.89 -3.05 -16.90
C GLY A 47 2.29 -2.43 -16.88
N PHE A 48 3.34 -3.25 -16.93
CA PHE A 48 4.75 -2.84 -17.00
C PHE A 48 5.34 -2.84 -18.42
N SER A 49 4.54 -2.88 -19.47
CA SER A 49 5.04 -2.77 -20.85
C SER A 49 6.05 -1.60 -20.99
N PRO A 50 7.23 -1.82 -21.61
CA PRO A 50 7.59 -2.96 -22.45
C PRO A 50 8.24 -4.15 -21.73
N LEU A 51 8.31 -4.15 -20.40
CA LEU A 51 8.93 -5.23 -19.63
C LEU A 51 8.19 -6.56 -19.86
N GLU A 52 8.94 -7.64 -20.06
CA GLU A 52 8.40 -8.99 -20.33
C GLU A 52 8.98 -10.08 -19.41
N GLY A 53 9.58 -9.65 -18.30
CA GLY A 53 10.36 -10.48 -17.40
C GLY A 53 10.83 -9.70 -16.17
N PHE A 54 11.53 -10.36 -15.26
CA PHE A 54 12.29 -9.65 -14.23
C PHE A 54 13.61 -9.16 -14.84
N MET A 55 14.06 -7.97 -14.44
CA MET A 55 15.20 -7.30 -15.08
C MET A 55 16.48 -8.13 -14.98
N THR A 56 17.19 -8.26 -16.10
CA THR A 56 18.60 -8.68 -16.14
C THR A 56 19.50 -7.62 -15.52
N GLU A 57 20.75 -7.97 -15.23
CA GLU A 57 21.73 -7.05 -14.66
C GLU A 57 21.90 -5.80 -15.53
N GLU A 58 21.92 -5.96 -16.86
CA GLU A 58 22.07 -4.84 -17.79
C GLU A 58 20.86 -3.89 -17.75
N ASP A 59 19.63 -4.43 -17.77
CA ASP A 59 18.42 -3.61 -17.65
C ASP A 59 18.35 -2.94 -16.27
N TYR A 60 18.66 -3.68 -15.21
CA TYR A 60 18.70 -3.19 -13.83
C TYR A 60 19.69 -2.03 -13.67
N LEU A 61 20.96 -2.21 -14.08
CA LEU A 61 21.99 -1.18 -13.99
C LEU A 61 21.60 0.04 -14.83
N SER A 62 21.02 -0.17 -16.02
CA SER A 62 20.55 0.95 -16.85
C SER A 62 19.41 1.71 -16.18
N VAL A 63 18.45 1.02 -15.54
CA VAL A 63 17.32 1.67 -14.84
C VAL A 63 17.81 2.45 -13.62
N VAL A 64 18.68 1.84 -12.81
CA VAL A 64 19.29 2.48 -11.64
C VAL A 64 20.00 3.77 -12.03
N ASN A 65 20.79 3.74 -13.11
CA ASN A 65 21.62 4.87 -13.51
C ASN A 65 20.92 5.91 -14.40
N ASN A 66 20.01 5.48 -15.27
CA ASN A 66 19.56 6.29 -16.41
C ASN A 66 18.04 6.41 -16.57
N LEU A 67 17.24 5.82 -15.68
CA LEU A 67 15.77 5.77 -15.78
C LEU A 67 15.27 5.08 -17.07
N ARG A 68 16.09 4.18 -17.64
CA ARG A 68 15.82 3.51 -18.92
C ARG A 68 16.22 2.05 -18.86
N LEU A 69 15.46 1.22 -19.55
CA LEU A 69 15.90 -0.13 -19.92
C LEU A 69 17.09 -0.05 -20.90
N LYS A 70 17.84 -1.15 -21.06
CA LYS A 70 18.91 -1.29 -22.07
C LYS A 70 18.40 -0.99 -23.48
N SER A 71 17.14 -1.31 -23.77
CA SER A 71 16.48 -0.99 -25.04
C SER A 71 16.35 0.52 -25.32
N GLY A 72 16.60 1.37 -24.33
CA GLY A 72 16.42 2.82 -24.37
C GLY A 72 15.02 3.27 -23.92
N ALA A 73 14.06 2.37 -23.72
CA ALA A 73 12.73 2.74 -23.24
C ALA A 73 12.77 3.29 -21.81
N VAL A 74 12.04 4.38 -21.55
CA VAL A 74 11.93 4.98 -20.20
C VAL A 74 11.28 3.99 -19.25
N PHE A 75 11.98 3.67 -18.15
CA PHE A 75 11.49 2.85 -17.06
C PHE A 75 12.28 3.19 -15.78
N PRO A 76 11.65 3.81 -14.77
CA PRO A 76 12.43 4.46 -13.70
C PRO A 76 12.63 3.63 -12.43
N ILE A 77 11.92 2.50 -12.27
CA ILE A 77 11.94 1.67 -11.05
C ILE A 77 12.47 0.28 -11.37
N PRO A 78 13.47 -0.25 -10.64
CA PRO A 78 13.89 -1.64 -10.78
C PRO A 78 12.78 -2.63 -10.42
N VAL A 79 12.56 -3.64 -11.28
CA VAL A 79 11.62 -4.74 -11.04
C VAL A 79 12.38 -6.05 -11.19
N THR A 80 12.77 -6.63 -10.06
CA THR A 80 13.71 -7.77 -9.98
C THR A 80 13.10 -8.91 -9.17
N LEU A 81 13.54 -10.14 -9.47
CA LEU A 81 13.24 -11.32 -8.66
C LEU A 81 14.39 -11.54 -7.68
N ASP A 82 14.22 -11.05 -6.45
CA ASP A 82 15.20 -11.21 -5.38
C ASP A 82 15.04 -12.55 -4.62
N VAL A 83 16.13 -13.26 -4.41
CA VAL A 83 16.18 -14.58 -3.76
C VAL A 83 17.30 -14.66 -2.72
N SER A 84 17.22 -15.64 -1.82
CA SER A 84 18.33 -15.91 -0.90
C SER A 84 19.55 -16.48 -1.65
N GLU A 85 20.75 -16.34 -1.08
CA GLU A 85 21.97 -16.94 -1.65
C GLU A 85 21.86 -18.46 -1.76
N SER A 86 21.17 -19.11 -0.83
CA SER A 86 20.93 -20.56 -0.87
C SER A 86 20.02 -20.97 -2.03
N GLN A 87 18.92 -20.23 -2.28
CA GLN A 87 18.06 -20.46 -3.43
C GLN A 87 18.82 -20.20 -4.73
N ALA A 88 19.56 -19.10 -4.79
CA ALA A 88 20.37 -18.74 -5.95
C ALA A 88 21.45 -19.79 -6.22
N GLY A 89 22.08 -20.37 -5.20
CA GLY A 89 23.11 -21.40 -5.34
C GLY A 89 22.60 -22.70 -5.99
N ALA A 90 21.31 -22.97 -5.91
CA ALA A 90 20.67 -24.13 -6.55
C ALA A 90 20.30 -23.92 -8.02
N ILE A 91 20.34 -22.66 -8.51
CA ILE A 91 19.84 -22.28 -9.84
C ILE A 91 21.00 -21.91 -10.76
N ASN A 92 21.07 -22.51 -11.94
CA ASN A 92 22.05 -22.19 -12.97
C ASN A 92 21.52 -21.14 -13.98
N ALA A 93 22.43 -20.49 -14.71
CA ALA A 93 22.03 -19.64 -15.83
C ALA A 93 21.38 -20.50 -16.94
N SER A 94 20.44 -19.92 -17.70
CA SER A 94 19.58 -20.60 -18.68
C SER A 94 18.64 -21.66 -18.11
N GLU A 95 18.60 -21.82 -16.78
CA GLU A 95 17.64 -22.70 -16.12
C GLU A 95 16.23 -22.10 -16.14
N ARG A 96 15.23 -22.98 -16.21
CA ARG A 96 13.82 -22.60 -16.16
C ARG A 96 13.26 -22.94 -14.78
N ILE A 97 12.65 -21.97 -14.14
CA ILE A 97 12.09 -22.11 -12.79
C ILE A 97 10.59 -21.77 -12.78
N ALA A 98 9.83 -22.48 -11.96
CA ALA A 98 8.42 -22.23 -11.73
C ALA A 98 8.23 -21.25 -10.56
N LEU A 99 7.39 -20.24 -10.76
CA LEU A 99 7.05 -19.24 -9.74
C LEU A 99 5.68 -19.56 -9.14
N LEU A 100 5.64 -19.73 -7.83
CA LEU A 100 4.45 -20.12 -7.08
C LEU A 100 3.77 -18.92 -6.43
N ASP A 101 2.45 -19.04 -6.30
CA ASP A 101 1.64 -18.12 -5.52
C ASP A 101 2.00 -18.18 -4.03
N PRO A 102 2.29 -17.04 -3.36
CA PRO A 102 2.65 -17.03 -1.94
C PRO A 102 1.53 -17.47 -1.00
N ARG A 103 0.27 -17.47 -1.46
CA ARG A 103 -0.89 -17.64 -0.57
C ARG A 103 -1.24 -19.11 -0.34
N ASP A 104 -0.96 -19.96 -1.32
CA ASP A 104 -1.19 -21.41 -1.24
C ASP A 104 0.09 -22.25 -1.38
N GLU A 105 1.20 -21.62 -1.79
CA GLU A 105 2.51 -22.26 -2.01
C GLU A 105 2.45 -23.46 -2.97
N GLN A 106 1.44 -23.51 -3.85
CA GLN A 106 1.15 -24.64 -4.73
C GLN A 106 0.83 -24.20 -6.16
N THR A 107 0.06 -23.14 -6.34
CA THR A 107 -0.37 -22.67 -7.65
C THR A 107 0.81 -22.09 -8.42
N ILE A 108 1.16 -22.70 -9.54
CA ILE A 108 2.21 -22.20 -10.44
C ILE A 108 1.66 -21.07 -11.30
N LEU A 109 2.21 -19.87 -11.17
CA LEU A 109 1.75 -18.68 -11.90
C LEU A 109 2.50 -18.47 -13.21
N ALA A 110 3.82 -18.65 -13.21
CA ALA A 110 4.67 -18.38 -14.36
C ALA A 110 5.90 -19.30 -14.38
N ILE A 111 6.53 -19.39 -15.55
CA ILE A 111 7.90 -19.91 -15.71
C ILE A 111 8.82 -18.73 -16.01
N LEU A 112 9.94 -18.62 -15.27
CA LEU A 112 11.05 -17.72 -15.60
C LEU A 112 12.14 -18.52 -16.29
N THR A 113 12.61 -18.05 -17.45
CA THR A 113 13.87 -18.52 -18.05
C THR A 113 14.98 -17.59 -17.59
N VAL A 114 15.86 -18.07 -16.72
CA VAL A 114 16.92 -17.27 -16.10
C VAL A 114 17.99 -16.92 -17.14
N GLU A 115 18.18 -15.64 -17.40
CA GLU A 115 19.20 -15.13 -18.31
C GLU A 115 20.50 -14.82 -17.55
N ASP A 116 20.38 -14.22 -16.37
CA ASP A 116 21.50 -13.95 -15.47
C ASP A 116 21.10 -14.02 -13.99
N LYS A 117 22.14 -14.05 -13.15
CA LYS A 117 22.04 -14.07 -11.70
C LYS A 117 23.16 -13.22 -11.14
N TYR A 118 22.83 -12.16 -10.42
CA TYR A 118 23.79 -11.14 -10.00
C TYR A 118 23.52 -10.64 -8.58
N VAL A 119 24.57 -10.13 -7.93
CA VAL A 119 24.49 -9.52 -6.59
C VAL A 119 24.49 -8.01 -6.78
N PRO A 120 23.36 -7.32 -6.52
CA PRO A 120 23.28 -5.87 -6.68
C PRO A 120 24.03 -5.14 -5.57
N ASP A 121 24.59 -3.97 -5.90
CA ASP A 121 24.97 -2.98 -4.88
C ASP A 121 23.72 -2.28 -4.35
N LYS A 122 23.17 -2.79 -3.24
CA LYS A 122 21.98 -2.24 -2.59
C LYS A 122 22.16 -0.82 -2.07
N VAL A 123 23.39 -0.38 -1.77
CA VAL A 123 23.66 1.00 -1.35
C VAL A 123 23.48 1.93 -2.54
N VAL A 124 24.04 1.58 -3.69
CA VAL A 124 23.88 2.34 -4.94
C VAL A 124 22.41 2.36 -5.39
N GLU A 125 21.68 1.24 -5.25
CA GLU A 125 20.24 1.19 -5.53
C GLU A 125 19.48 2.16 -4.61
N ALA A 126 19.74 2.12 -3.31
CA ALA A 126 19.08 3.00 -2.33
C ALA A 126 19.30 4.48 -2.62
N GLU A 127 20.54 4.88 -2.89
CA GLU A 127 20.89 6.27 -3.18
C GLU A 127 20.31 6.75 -4.50
N LYS A 128 20.49 5.98 -5.59
CA LYS A 128 20.09 6.43 -6.92
C LYS A 128 18.59 6.32 -7.16
N VAL A 129 17.94 5.28 -6.63
CA VAL A 129 16.52 5.00 -6.90
C VAL A 129 15.62 5.65 -5.85
N PHE A 130 15.99 5.56 -4.57
CA PHE A 130 15.17 6.06 -3.46
C PHE A 130 15.66 7.41 -2.91
N GLY A 131 16.76 7.94 -3.45
CA GLY A 131 17.27 9.28 -3.17
C GLY A 131 18.25 9.35 -1.98
N ALA A 132 18.28 8.33 -1.11
CA ALA A 132 19.20 8.24 0.01
C ALA A 132 19.31 6.79 0.52
N ASN A 133 20.49 6.43 1.04
CA ASN A 133 20.66 5.25 1.87
C ASN A 133 20.20 5.51 3.31
N ASP A 134 18.89 5.76 3.50
CA ASP A 134 18.26 6.01 4.80
C ASP A 134 17.11 5.03 5.02
N ARG A 135 17.22 4.18 6.05
CA ARG A 135 16.20 3.16 6.41
C ARG A 135 14.87 3.74 6.89
N ALA A 136 14.78 5.04 7.16
CA ALA A 136 13.47 5.70 7.33
C ALA A 136 12.64 5.71 6.03
N HIS A 137 13.27 5.50 4.87
CA HIS A 137 12.57 5.33 3.60
C HIS A 137 12.01 3.89 3.50
N PRO A 138 10.69 3.69 3.27
CA PRO A 138 10.08 2.36 3.25
C PRO A 138 10.72 1.36 2.27
N ALA A 139 11.06 1.78 1.05
CA ALA A 139 11.74 0.90 0.10
C ALA A 139 13.20 0.59 0.47
N VAL A 140 13.89 1.48 1.19
CA VAL A 140 15.26 1.20 1.67
C VAL A 140 15.20 0.19 2.81
N GLU A 141 14.25 0.36 3.73
CA GLU A 141 14.01 -0.64 4.78
C GLU A 141 13.66 -2.00 4.18
N TYR A 142 12.77 -2.06 3.17
CA TYR A 142 12.49 -3.31 2.47
C TYR A 142 13.74 -3.89 1.80
N LEU A 143 14.52 -3.06 1.08
CA LEU A 143 15.70 -3.50 0.31
C LEU A 143 16.75 -4.20 1.20
N PHE A 144 16.97 -3.68 2.40
CA PHE A 144 17.96 -4.23 3.34
C PHE A 144 17.38 -5.21 4.36
N GLY A 145 16.11 -5.05 4.74
CA GLY A 145 15.46 -5.83 5.79
C GLY A 145 14.66 -7.03 5.29
N THR A 146 14.29 -7.07 4.01
CA THR A 146 13.39 -8.11 3.47
C THR A 146 13.88 -8.68 2.15
N ALA A 147 14.38 -7.87 1.23
CA ALA A 147 14.76 -8.34 -0.10
C ALA A 147 15.95 -9.31 -0.06
N GLY A 148 15.90 -10.36 -0.89
CA GLY A 148 17.00 -11.28 -1.13
C GLY A 148 18.28 -10.57 -1.61
N ASN A 149 19.42 -11.26 -1.48
CA ASN A 149 20.74 -10.69 -1.82
C ASN A 149 21.16 -10.96 -3.25
N VAL A 150 20.47 -11.86 -3.95
CA VAL A 150 20.78 -12.21 -5.34
C VAL A 150 19.55 -11.94 -6.18
N TYR A 151 19.72 -11.28 -7.32
CA TYR A 151 18.64 -11.02 -8.28
C TYR A 151 18.74 -12.00 -9.45
N LEU A 152 17.59 -12.54 -9.86
CA LEU A 152 17.44 -13.38 -11.04
C LEU A 152 16.77 -12.58 -12.14
N GLY A 153 17.47 -12.36 -13.24
CA GLY A 153 16.94 -11.71 -14.43
C GLY A 153 16.51 -12.71 -15.48
N GLY A 154 15.47 -12.39 -16.24
CA GLY A 154 15.03 -13.23 -17.35
C GLY A 154 13.58 -13.06 -17.76
N LYS A 155 13.22 -13.72 -18.87
CA LYS A 155 11.89 -13.62 -19.48
C LYS A 155 10.87 -14.57 -18.84
N LEU A 156 9.64 -14.07 -18.75
CA LEU A 156 8.52 -14.81 -18.19
C LEU A 156 7.65 -15.45 -19.27
N GLN A 157 7.07 -16.59 -18.92
CA GLN A 157 5.93 -17.19 -19.61
C GLN A 157 4.78 -17.38 -18.62
N ALA A 158 3.58 -16.96 -18.99
CA ALA A 158 2.40 -17.09 -18.15
C ALA A 158 1.90 -18.55 -18.16
N VAL A 159 1.67 -19.12 -16.97
CA VAL A 159 1.13 -20.48 -16.81
C VAL A 159 -0.34 -20.39 -16.39
N ASN A 160 -0.61 -20.01 -15.15
CA ASN A 160 -1.99 -19.90 -14.64
C ASN A 160 -2.36 -18.44 -14.38
N PRO A 161 -3.64 -18.07 -14.56
CA PRO A 161 -4.10 -16.72 -14.24
C PRO A 161 -3.99 -16.46 -12.74
N ILE A 162 -3.61 -15.24 -12.39
CA ILE A 162 -3.63 -14.77 -11.00
C ILE A 162 -5.09 -14.61 -10.55
N ARG A 163 -5.44 -15.26 -9.45
CA ARG A 163 -6.80 -15.20 -8.88
C ARG A 163 -6.85 -14.25 -7.70
N HIS A 164 -7.80 -13.32 -7.74
CA HIS A 164 -8.19 -12.51 -6.59
C HIS A 164 -9.61 -12.85 -6.20
N PHE A 165 -9.89 -12.86 -4.90
CA PHE A 165 -11.21 -13.20 -4.35
C PHE A 165 -11.99 -11.96 -3.89
N ASP A 166 -11.29 -10.85 -3.72
CA ASP A 166 -11.83 -9.58 -3.28
C ASP A 166 -12.00 -8.63 -4.48
N PHE A 167 -13.14 -7.93 -4.52
CA PHE A 167 -13.39 -6.81 -5.45
C PHE A 167 -13.13 -7.14 -6.93
N VAL A 168 -13.37 -8.38 -7.34
CA VAL A 168 -13.04 -8.91 -8.68
C VAL A 168 -13.63 -8.04 -9.80
N ALA A 169 -14.84 -7.50 -9.59
CA ALA A 169 -15.52 -6.59 -10.53
C ALA A 169 -14.81 -5.25 -10.78
N TYR A 170 -13.83 -4.88 -9.95
CA TYR A 170 -13.03 -3.66 -10.09
C TYR A 170 -11.58 -3.93 -10.49
N ARG A 171 -11.14 -5.19 -10.58
CA ARG A 171 -9.76 -5.55 -10.97
C ARG A 171 -9.71 -5.75 -12.47
N TYR A 172 -9.47 -4.68 -13.21
CA TYR A 172 -9.32 -4.73 -14.66
C TYR A 172 -7.84 -4.90 -15.02
N THR A 173 -7.55 -5.75 -15.99
CA THR A 173 -6.29 -5.72 -16.73
C THR A 173 -6.22 -4.49 -17.66
N PRO A 174 -5.03 -4.12 -18.16
CA PRO A 174 -4.92 -3.04 -19.15
C PRO A 174 -5.78 -3.28 -20.42
N ALA A 175 -5.85 -4.52 -20.91
CA ALA A 175 -6.64 -4.88 -22.09
C ALA A 175 -8.15 -4.72 -21.84
N GLU A 176 -8.65 -5.19 -20.70
CA GLU A 176 -10.06 -5.04 -20.32
C GLU A 176 -10.44 -3.57 -20.12
N LEU A 177 -9.57 -2.79 -19.47
CA LEU A 177 -9.85 -1.38 -19.20
C LEU A 177 -9.87 -0.54 -20.49
N ARG A 178 -8.96 -0.81 -21.43
CA ARG A 178 -9.00 -0.22 -22.78
C ARG A 178 -10.29 -0.58 -23.51
N SER A 179 -10.68 -1.85 -23.48
CA SER A 179 -11.94 -2.32 -24.08
C SER A 179 -13.18 -1.67 -23.44
N GLU A 180 -13.14 -1.41 -22.12
CA GLU A 180 -14.17 -0.64 -21.41
C GLU A 180 -14.21 0.82 -21.87
N PHE A 181 -13.05 1.47 -22.05
CA PHE A 181 -13.01 2.84 -22.55
C PHE A 181 -13.56 2.94 -23.98
N GLU A 182 -13.19 2.02 -24.86
CA GLU A 182 -13.72 1.97 -26.23
C GLU A 182 -15.24 1.76 -26.24
N ARG A 183 -15.76 0.77 -25.50
CA ARG A 183 -17.21 0.52 -25.40
C ARG A 183 -18.00 1.72 -24.89
N ASN A 184 -17.41 2.54 -24.02
CA ASN A 184 -18.04 3.74 -23.47
C ASN A 184 -17.74 5.02 -24.28
N ASN A 185 -17.00 4.93 -25.39
CA ASN A 185 -16.52 6.07 -26.19
C ASN A 185 -15.66 7.07 -25.38
N TRP A 186 -14.81 6.55 -24.49
CA TRP A 186 -13.89 7.34 -23.67
C TRP A 186 -12.55 7.54 -24.37
N ASN A 187 -12.46 8.58 -25.21
CA ASN A 187 -11.24 8.91 -25.95
C ASN A 187 -10.20 9.65 -25.10
N ARG A 188 -10.64 10.29 -24.02
CA ARG A 188 -9.78 11.05 -23.09
C ARG A 188 -10.12 10.64 -21.67
N VAL A 189 -9.14 10.07 -20.99
CA VAL A 189 -9.25 9.61 -19.60
C VAL A 189 -8.14 10.24 -18.79
N VAL A 190 -8.50 10.85 -17.66
CA VAL A 190 -7.59 11.35 -16.63
C VAL A 190 -7.56 10.36 -15.47
N ALA A 191 -6.39 9.79 -15.21
CA ALA A 191 -6.19 8.84 -14.15
C ALA A 191 -5.75 9.53 -12.84
N PHE A 192 -6.35 9.09 -11.74
CA PHE A 192 -6.04 9.52 -10.39
C PHE A 192 -5.45 8.36 -9.58
N GLN A 193 -4.17 8.48 -9.22
CA GLN A 193 -3.47 7.60 -8.28
C GLN A 193 -3.89 7.92 -6.85
N THR A 194 -4.16 6.90 -6.04
CA THR A 194 -4.22 7.07 -4.59
C THR A 194 -3.95 5.76 -3.84
N ARG A 195 -3.36 5.92 -2.64
CA ARG A 195 -3.22 4.89 -1.59
C ARG A 195 -3.97 5.29 -0.31
N ASN A 196 -4.67 6.42 -0.33
CA ASN A 196 -5.42 7.00 0.80
C ASN A 196 -6.92 7.08 0.48
N PRO A 197 -7.78 7.10 1.51
CA PRO A 197 -9.20 7.44 1.35
C PRO A 197 -9.37 8.76 0.59
N MET A 198 -10.35 8.80 -0.31
CA MET A 198 -10.73 10.03 -0.98
C MET A 198 -11.75 10.81 -0.15
N HIS A 199 -11.62 12.14 -0.18
CA HIS A 199 -12.45 13.11 0.51
C HIS A 199 -12.97 14.15 -0.50
N ARG A 200 -13.71 15.17 -0.05
CA ARG A 200 -14.31 16.16 -0.96
C ARG A 200 -13.28 16.87 -1.84
N ALA A 201 -12.16 17.31 -1.26
CA ALA A 201 -11.07 17.93 -2.00
C ALA A 201 -10.58 17.07 -3.18
N HIS A 202 -10.45 15.74 -2.98
CA HIS A 202 -10.03 14.80 -4.02
C HIS A 202 -11.09 14.65 -5.13
N ARG A 203 -12.38 14.65 -4.77
CA ARG A 203 -13.48 14.63 -5.74
C ARG A 203 -13.51 15.92 -6.55
N GLU A 204 -13.43 17.08 -5.93
CA GLU A 204 -13.44 18.36 -6.65
C GLU A 204 -12.25 18.48 -7.61
N LEU A 205 -11.07 18.05 -7.16
CA LEU A 205 -9.88 18.06 -7.97
C LEU A 205 -10.02 17.19 -9.24
N THR A 206 -10.43 15.94 -9.08
CA THR A 206 -10.57 15.03 -10.24
C THR A 206 -11.67 15.47 -11.19
N VAL A 207 -12.78 16.03 -10.67
CA VAL A 207 -13.83 16.64 -11.50
C VAL A 207 -13.30 17.87 -12.25
N ARG A 208 -12.50 18.73 -11.61
CA ARG A 208 -11.87 19.89 -12.25
C ARG A 208 -10.90 19.46 -13.36
N ALA A 209 -10.03 18.50 -13.08
CA ALA A 209 -9.10 17.94 -14.07
C ALA A 209 -9.85 17.36 -15.28
N ALA A 210 -10.91 16.59 -15.04
CA ALA A 210 -11.76 16.07 -16.10
C ALA A 210 -12.40 17.17 -16.96
N LYS A 211 -12.93 18.22 -16.34
CA LYS A 211 -13.51 19.38 -17.05
C LYS A 211 -12.47 20.12 -17.89
N GLN A 212 -11.30 20.44 -17.32
CA GLN A 212 -10.23 21.18 -18.00
C GLN A 212 -9.71 20.44 -19.25
N HIS A 213 -9.62 19.12 -19.18
CA HIS A 213 -9.07 18.30 -20.26
C HIS A 213 -10.13 17.62 -21.13
N SER A 214 -11.42 17.95 -20.94
CA SER A 214 -12.56 17.30 -21.61
C SER A 214 -12.45 15.78 -21.57
N ALA A 215 -12.16 15.26 -20.38
CA ALA A 215 -11.84 13.86 -20.13
C ALA A 215 -12.82 13.22 -19.14
N ARG A 216 -12.79 11.89 -19.07
CA ARG A 216 -13.46 11.07 -18.06
C ARG A 216 -12.49 10.74 -16.94
N VAL A 217 -12.98 10.47 -15.74
CA VAL A 217 -12.14 10.16 -14.58
C VAL A 217 -11.93 8.65 -14.47
N LEU A 218 -10.68 8.23 -14.35
CA LEU A 218 -10.32 6.92 -13.86
C LEU A 218 -9.79 7.06 -12.42
N ILE A 219 -10.59 6.63 -11.45
CA ILE A 219 -10.13 6.48 -10.06
C ILE A 219 -9.37 5.15 -10.02
N HIS A 220 -8.04 5.23 -9.92
CA HIS A 220 -7.16 4.07 -10.10
C HIS A 220 -6.36 3.78 -8.82
N PRO A 221 -6.99 3.43 -7.69
CA PRO A 221 -6.29 3.24 -6.43
C PRO A 221 -5.39 2.01 -6.43
N VAL A 222 -4.31 2.07 -5.65
CA VAL A 222 -3.45 0.91 -5.40
C VAL A 222 -4.07 0.01 -4.34
N VAL A 223 -4.10 -1.30 -4.61
CA VAL A 223 -4.58 -2.34 -3.68
C VAL A 223 -3.58 -3.48 -3.46
N GLY A 224 -2.37 -3.37 -4.02
CA GLY A 224 -1.22 -4.14 -3.56
C GLY A 224 -0.55 -3.45 -2.36
N MET A 225 0.76 -3.60 -2.23
CA MET A 225 1.51 -3.00 -1.13
C MET A 225 1.57 -1.46 -1.22
N THR A 226 1.28 -0.78 -0.11
CA THR A 226 1.36 0.69 0.00
C THR A 226 2.32 1.10 1.11
N LYS A 227 2.25 2.35 1.60
CA LYS A 227 3.10 2.77 2.71
C LYS A 227 2.70 2.03 3.99
N PRO A 228 3.66 1.50 4.80
CA PRO A 228 3.36 0.96 6.11
C PRO A 228 2.55 1.95 6.98
N GLY A 229 1.50 1.45 7.62
CA GLY A 229 0.57 2.26 8.44
C GLY A 229 -0.52 3.00 7.65
N ASP A 230 -0.59 2.84 6.33
CA ASP A 230 -1.76 3.27 5.56
C ASP A 230 -3.01 2.45 5.93
N ILE A 231 -4.17 3.02 5.60
CA ILE A 231 -5.45 2.32 5.77
C ILE A 231 -5.52 1.11 4.84
N ASP A 232 -6.02 -0.02 5.33
CA ASP A 232 -6.14 -1.25 4.57
C ASP A 232 -6.98 -1.05 3.28
N HIS A 233 -6.69 -1.83 2.25
CA HIS A 233 -7.34 -1.61 0.96
C HIS A 233 -8.82 -1.97 0.99
N PHE A 234 -9.29 -2.90 1.83
CA PHE A 234 -10.72 -3.22 1.93
C PHE A 234 -11.53 -2.00 2.38
N THR A 235 -11.05 -1.30 3.40
CA THR A 235 -11.64 -0.05 3.88
C THR A 235 -11.57 1.03 2.80
N ARG A 236 -10.42 1.20 2.16
CA ARG A 236 -10.26 2.18 1.08
C ARG A 236 -11.19 1.91 -0.10
N VAL A 237 -11.34 0.66 -0.53
CA VAL A 237 -12.23 0.30 -1.64
C VAL A 237 -13.68 0.63 -1.31
N ARG A 238 -14.18 0.30 -0.11
CA ARG A 238 -15.51 0.74 0.35
C ARG A 238 -15.65 2.27 0.31
N VAL A 239 -14.62 3.00 0.71
CA VAL A 239 -14.59 4.48 0.59
C VAL A 239 -14.67 4.92 -0.88
N TYR A 240 -13.93 4.28 -1.79
CA TYR A 240 -13.95 4.63 -3.21
C TYR A 240 -15.30 4.33 -3.85
N GLU A 241 -15.97 3.23 -3.48
CA GLU A 241 -17.34 2.95 -3.91
C GLU A 241 -18.31 4.03 -3.44
N ALA A 242 -18.21 4.43 -2.16
CA ALA A 242 -19.06 5.47 -1.59
C ALA A 242 -18.85 6.84 -2.26
N ILE A 243 -17.59 7.20 -2.58
CA ILE A 243 -17.29 8.47 -3.24
C ILE A 243 -17.60 8.45 -4.74
N LEU A 244 -17.56 7.28 -5.39
CA LEU A 244 -17.89 7.14 -6.82
C LEU A 244 -19.33 7.61 -7.10
N GLN A 245 -20.25 7.39 -6.16
CA GLN A 245 -21.64 7.86 -6.23
C GLN A 245 -21.78 9.39 -6.22
N ARG A 246 -20.70 10.13 -5.91
CA ARG A 246 -20.67 11.60 -5.90
C ARG A 246 -20.18 12.21 -7.22
N TYR A 247 -19.87 11.37 -8.21
CA TYR A 247 -19.57 11.81 -9.58
C TYR A 247 -20.84 11.80 -10.42
N PRO A 248 -20.96 12.69 -11.42
CA PRO A 248 -22.00 12.57 -12.43
C PRO A 248 -22.03 11.16 -13.05
N LYS A 249 -23.23 10.64 -13.32
CA LYS A 249 -23.40 9.29 -13.85
C LYS A 249 -22.61 9.12 -15.16
N GLY A 250 -21.79 8.08 -15.22
CA GLY A 250 -20.95 7.78 -16.38
C GLY A 250 -19.75 8.72 -16.60
N SER A 251 -19.40 9.60 -15.65
CA SER A 251 -18.22 10.46 -15.77
C SER A 251 -16.95 9.89 -15.14
N ALA A 252 -17.07 8.88 -14.30
CA ALA A 252 -15.96 8.28 -13.55
C ALA A 252 -16.07 6.75 -13.52
N LYS A 253 -14.93 6.07 -13.52
CA LYS A 253 -14.81 4.61 -13.38
C LYS A 253 -13.78 4.29 -12.29
N LEU A 254 -14.09 3.29 -11.47
CA LEU A 254 -13.17 2.72 -10.48
C LEU A 254 -12.50 1.48 -11.08
N SER A 255 -11.17 1.42 -11.00
CA SER A 255 -10.36 0.25 -11.34
C SER A 255 -9.27 0.08 -10.30
N LEU A 256 -9.07 -1.10 -9.75
CA LEU A 256 -8.06 -1.36 -8.73
C LEU A 256 -6.74 -1.77 -9.38
N LEU A 257 -5.64 -1.16 -8.94
CA LEU A 257 -4.29 -1.44 -9.42
C LEU A 257 -3.55 -2.35 -8.44
N PRO A 258 -3.16 -3.58 -8.81
CA PRO A 258 -2.40 -4.51 -7.95
C PRO A 258 -0.90 -4.14 -7.89
N LEU A 259 -0.60 -2.86 -7.72
CA LEU A 259 0.77 -2.36 -7.66
C LEU A 259 1.36 -2.49 -6.25
N ALA A 260 2.61 -2.91 -6.14
CA ALA A 260 3.41 -2.69 -4.94
C ALA A 260 4.17 -1.35 -5.06
N MET A 261 3.75 -0.35 -4.31
CA MET A 261 4.41 0.96 -4.27
C MET A 261 5.78 0.88 -3.58
N ARG A 262 6.74 1.67 -4.05
CA ARG A 262 8.07 1.80 -3.42
C ARG A 262 8.20 3.06 -2.58
N MET A 263 7.21 3.95 -2.66
CA MET A 263 7.29 5.30 -2.13
C MET A 263 8.49 6.09 -2.68
N ALA A 264 8.90 5.83 -3.92
CA ALA A 264 10.11 6.41 -4.54
C ALA A 264 9.84 7.77 -5.23
N GLY A 265 8.88 8.54 -4.71
CA GLY A 265 8.63 9.93 -5.07
C GLY A 265 8.66 10.20 -6.59
N PRO A 266 9.59 11.02 -7.10
CA PRO A 266 9.67 11.37 -8.51
C PRO A 266 9.79 10.18 -9.47
N ARG A 267 10.68 9.22 -9.18
CA ARG A 267 10.86 8.03 -10.04
C ARG A 267 9.58 7.22 -10.11
N GLU A 268 8.88 7.09 -8.99
CA GLU A 268 7.61 6.37 -8.93
C GLU A 268 6.45 7.15 -9.58
N ALA A 269 6.47 8.48 -9.59
CA ALA A 269 5.52 9.27 -10.37
C ALA A 269 5.66 9.01 -11.87
N LEU A 270 6.90 8.93 -12.38
CA LEU A 270 7.18 8.57 -13.77
C LEU A 270 6.73 7.14 -14.08
N TRP A 271 6.98 6.22 -13.15
CA TRP A 271 6.51 4.84 -13.26
C TRP A 271 4.99 4.74 -13.33
N HIS A 272 4.29 5.45 -12.43
CA HIS A 272 2.84 5.54 -12.42
C HIS A 272 2.29 6.08 -13.73
N ALA A 273 2.93 7.08 -14.34
CA ALA A 273 2.51 7.63 -15.63
C ALA A 273 2.62 6.57 -16.74
N ILE A 274 3.71 5.80 -16.78
CA ILE A 274 3.89 4.67 -17.72
C ILE A 274 2.82 3.60 -17.50
N ILE A 275 2.60 3.19 -16.25
CA ILE A 275 1.55 2.20 -15.92
C ILE A 275 0.19 2.71 -16.40
N ARG A 276 -0.17 3.96 -16.09
CA ARG A 276 -1.49 4.51 -16.47
C ARG A 276 -1.65 4.64 -17.97
N LYS A 277 -0.60 5.00 -18.69
CA LYS A 277 -0.56 4.94 -20.16
C LYS A 277 -0.84 3.51 -20.64
N ASN A 278 -0.19 2.49 -20.07
CA ASN A 278 -0.41 1.10 -20.43
C ASN A 278 -1.86 0.65 -20.19
N TYR A 279 -2.49 1.14 -19.12
CA TYR A 279 -3.92 0.95 -18.82
C TYR A 279 -4.88 1.81 -19.67
N GLY A 280 -4.39 2.61 -20.61
CA GLY A 280 -5.21 3.38 -21.55
C GLY A 280 -5.56 4.81 -21.11
N ALA A 281 -4.97 5.31 -20.01
CA ALA A 281 -5.14 6.70 -19.64
C ALA A 281 -4.37 7.63 -20.57
N SER A 282 -5.01 8.73 -20.96
CA SER A 282 -4.40 9.80 -21.78
C SER A 282 -3.77 10.91 -20.94
N HIS A 283 -4.26 11.09 -19.70
CA HIS A 283 -3.80 12.10 -18.77
C HIS A 283 -3.56 11.47 -17.40
N PHE A 284 -2.61 12.00 -16.64
CA PHE A 284 -2.32 11.53 -15.29
C PHE A 284 -2.13 12.68 -14.31
N ILE A 285 -2.85 12.62 -13.19
CA ILE A 285 -2.74 13.61 -12.12
C ILE A 285 -1.50 13.35 -11.28
N ILE A 286 -0.68 14.38 -11.06
CA ILE A 286 0.50 14.31 -10.20
C ILE A 286 0.40 15.31 -9.05
N GLY A 287 0.30 14.76 -7.84
CA GLY A 287 0.19 15.44 -6.55
C GLY A 287 1.36 16.35 -6.17
N ARG A 288 1.16 17.13 -5.09
CA ARG A 288 2.28 17.55 -4.23
C ARG A 288 2.82 16.29 -3.52
N ASP A 289 4.14 16.15 -3.44
CA ASP A 289 4.81 15.02 -2.77
C ASP A 289 4.29 13.65 -3.27
N HIS A 290 4.07 13.56 -4.59
CA HIS A 290 3.46 12.38 -5.21
C HIS A 290 4.33 11.15 -4.98
N ALA A 291 3.72 10.11 -4.40
CA ALA A 291 4.41 8.88 -3.97
C ALA A 291 5.58 9.12 -2.99
N GLY A 292 5.61 10.25 -2.27
CA GLY A 292 6.60 10.51 -1.23
C GLY A 292 6.31 9.77 0.09
N PRO A 293 7.34 9.33 0.82
CA PRO A 293 7.20 8.70 2.13
C PRO A 293 7.14 9.73 3.27
N GLY A 294 7.37 11.01 3.00
CA GLY A 294 7.41 12.10 3.97
C GLY A 294 8.84 12.40 4.39
N LYS A 295 9.12 12.32 5.70
CA LYS A 295 10.38 12.78 6.29
C LYS A 295 11.38 11.66 6.55
N ASN A 296 12.66 11.99 6.42
CA ASN A 296 13.81 11.14 6.69
C ASN A 296 14.19 11.13 8.17
N SER A 297 15.24 10.37 8.51
CA SER A 297 15.76 10.22 9.88
C SER A 297 16.17 11.54 10.56
N GLN A 298 16.48 12.58 9.77
CA GLN A 298 16.83 13.92 10.23
C GLN A 298 15.64 14.90 10.28
N GLY A 299 14.42 14.42 10.00
CA GLY A 299 13.22 15.25 9.99
C GLY A 299 13.04 16.15 8.76
N LYS A 300 13.84 15.96 7.71
CA LYS A 300 13.72 16.64 6.41
C LYS A 300 12.89 15.81 5.44
N ASP A 301 12.18 16.44 4.52
CA ASP A 301 11.43 15.72 3.49
C ASP A 301 12.39 14.94 2.57
N PHE A 302 12.03 13.71 2.21
CA PHE A 302 12.82 12.87 1.29
C PHE A 302 12.90 13.44 -0.12
N TYR A 303 11.82 14.07 -0.57
CA TYR A 303 11.70 14.68 -1.88
C TYR A 303 11.11 16.08 -1.75
N GLY A 304 11.47 16.97 -2.67
CA GLY A 304 10.81 18.25 -2.80
C GLY A 304 9.34 18.09 -3.17
N PRO A 305 8.48 19.04 -2.76
CA PRO A 305 7.03 18.93 -2.93
C PRO A 305 6.56 18.82 -4.39
N TYR A 306 7.38 19.23 -5.36
CA TYR A 306 7.04 19.24 -6.79
C TYR A 306 8.04 18.48 -7.66
N ASP A 307 9.03 17.80 -7.08
CA ASP A 307 10.07 17.08 -7.81
C ASP A 307 9.48 16.02 -8.76
N ALA A 308 8.39 15.38 -8.32
CA ALA A 308 7.63 14.44 -9.14
C ALA A 308 7.00 15.09 -10.38
N GLN A 309 6.48 16.31 -10.26
CA GLN A 309 5.90 17.01 -11.41
C GLN A 309 7.01 17.35 -12.41
N TYR A 310 8.15 17.86 -11.93
CA TYR A 310 9.28 18.22 -12.79
C TYR A 310 9.85 17.01 -13.53
N LEU A 311 10.09 15.90 -12.83
CA LEU A 311 10.67 14.71 -13.46
C LEU A 311 9.72 14.16 -14.54
N VAL A 312 8.43 13.99 -14.24
CA VAL A 312 7.53 13.41 -15.25
C VAL A 312 7.34 14.35 -16.43
N GLU A 313 7.31 15.68 -16.22
CA GLU A 313 7.17 16.66 -17.30
C GLU A 313 8.29 16.52 -18.33
N GLN A 314 9.53 16.30 -17.88
CA GLN A 314 10.71 16.06 -18.74
C GLN A 314 10.53 14.87 -19.69
N TYR A 315 9.79 13.83 -19.28
CA TYR A 315 9.60 12.61 -20.07
C TYR A 315 8.21 12.52 -20.72
N SER A 316 7.27 13.40 -20.38
CA SER A 316 5.85 13.32 -20.75
C SER A 316 5.61 13.13 -22.26
N HIS A 317 6.33 13.87 -23.09
CA HIS A 317 6.27 13.77 -24.54
C HIS A 317 6.80 12.42 -25.05
N GLU A 318 7.90 11.91 -24.45
CA GLU A 318 8.50 10.64 -24.83
C GLU A 318 7.61 9.45 -24.44
N ILE A 319 7.06 9.47 -23.22
CA ILE A 319 6.19 8.39 -22.76
C ILE A 319 4.77 8.50 -23.33
N GLY A 320 4.35 9.65 -23.86
CA GLY A 320 3.08 9.83 -24.55
C GLY A 320 1.87 9.87 -23.62
N ILE A 321 1.99 10.55 -22.48
CA ILE A 321 0.88 10.82 -21.55
C ILE A 321 0.96 12.26 -21.05
N SER A 322 -0.18 12.96 -21.04
CA SER A 322 -0.22 14.36 -20.57
C SER A 322 -0.33 14.43 -19.05
N ILE A 323 0.44 15.31 -18.42
CA ILE A 323 0.38 15.50 -16.97
C ILE A 323 -0.69 16.52 -16.65
N VAL A 324 -1.41 16.28 -15.55
CA VAL A 324 -2.29 17.26 -14.92
C VAL A 324 -1.71 17.57 -13.54
N PRO A 325 -0.98 18.67 -13.36
CA PRO A 325 -0.42 19.00 -12.06
C PRO A 325 -1.54 19.21 -11.04
N PHE A 326 -1.40 18.58 -9.89
CA PHE A 326 -2.34 18.74 -8.79
C PHE A 326 -2.17 20.12 -8.18
N GLN A 327 -3.26 20.88 -8.17
CA GLN A 327 -3.35 22.08 -7.37
C GLN A 327 -3.97 21.72 -6.02
N MET A 328 -3.32 22.07 -4.91
CA MET A 328 -3.89 21.83 -3.58
C MET A 328 -5.23 22.56 -3.48
N MET A 329 -6.30 21.82 -3.22
CA MET A 329 -7.63 22.38 -3.02
C MET A 329 -7.82 22.71 -1.54
N THR A 330 -8.29 23.92 -1.24
CA THR A 330 -8.67 24.34 0.12
C THR A 330 -10.15 24.70 0.17
N TYR A 331 -10.77 24.58 1.35
CA TYR A 331 -12.18 24.91 1.53
C TYR A 331 -12.34 26.36 1.97
N LEU A 332 -13.24 27.09 1.31
CA LEU A 332 -13.56 28.49 1.58
C LEU A 332 -14.91 28.50 2.31
N PRO A 333 -14.93 28.65 3.66
CA PRO A 333 -16.14 28.50 4.45
C PRO A 333 -17.19 29.56 4.14
N ASP A 334 -16.77 30.75 3.72
CA ASP A 334 -17.69 31.88 3.48
C ASP A 334 -18.42 31.75 2.12
N GLU A 335 -17.89 30.93 1.20
CA GLU A 335 -18.47 30.67 -0.12
C GLU A 335 -19.02 29.23 -0.27
N ASP A 336 -18.74 28.33 0.68
CA ASP A 336 -19.02 26.87 0.62
C ASP A 336 -18.50 26.20 -0.68
N ILE A 337 -17.27 26.53 -1.06
CA ILE A 337 -16.61 25.98 -2.26
C ILE A 337 -15.18 25.56 -1.98
N TYR A 338 -14.58 24.84 -2.93
CA TYR A 338 -13.15 24.54 -2.95
C TYR A 338 -12.50 25.27 -4.11
N LYS A 339 -11.38 25.94 -3.81
CA LYS A 339 -10.52 26.55 -4.83
C LYS A 339 -9.09 26.04 -4.70
N PRO A 340 -8.35 25.98 -5.82
CA PRO A 340 -6.89 25.85 -5.78
C PRO A 340 -6.27 26.93 -4.88
N VAL A 341 -5.33 26.58 -4.01
CA VAL A 341 -4.69 27.50 -3.06
C VAL A 341 -4.03 28.69 -3.77
N ASP A 342 -3.47 28.49 -4.96
CA ASP A 342 -2.86 29.52 -5.82
C ASP A 342 -3.88 30.49 -6.46
N GLN A 343 -5.17 30.20 -6.34
CA GLN A 343 -6.28 31.01 -6.86
C GLN A 343 -7.16 31.60 -5.75
N VAL A 344 -6.72 31.51 -4.49
CA VAL A 344 -7.42 32.10 -3.34
C VAL A 344 -6.87 33.52 -3.10
N GLU A 345 -7.76 34.50 -3.08
CA GLU A 345 -7.39 35.90 -2.82
C GLU A 345 -6.73 36.04 -1.43
N PRO A 346 -5.62 36.82 -1.30
CA PRO A 346 -4.98 37.07 -0.01
C PRO A 346 -5.96 37.59 1.05
N GLY A 347 -5.90 37.04 2.26
CA GLY A 347 -6.81 37.38 3.35
C GLY A 347 -8.14 36.62 3.35
N THR A 348 -8.44 35.84 2.31
CA THR A 348 -9.60 34.94 2.30
C THR A 348 -9.43 33.85 3.35
N ARG A 349 -10.46 33.65 4.18
CA ARG A 349 -10.49 32.58 5.18
C ARG A 349 -10.48 31.22 4.47
N THR A 350 -9.64 30.31 4.93
CA THR A 350 -9.59 28.94 4.42
C THR A 350 -9.58 27.93 5.56
N LEU A 351 -10.12 26.73 5.32
CA LEU A 351 -10.08 25.61 6.27
C LEU A 351 -9.48 24.37 5.60
N ASN A 352 -8.66 23.65 6.35
CA ASN A 352 -8.08 22.37 5.94
C ASN A 352 -7.98 21.44 7.16
N ILE A 353 -8.06 20.14 6.94
CA ILE A 353 -7.82 19.10 7.96
C ILE A 353 -6.68 18.22 7.44
N SER A 354 -5.58 18.19 8.18
CA SER A 354 -4.45 17.31 7.87
C SER A 354 -4.79 15.85 8.14
N GLY A 355 -4.03 14.92 7.54
CA GLY A 355 -4.18 13.49 7.85
C GLY A 355 -3.96 13.17 9.34
N THR A 356 -3.08 13.90 10.02
CA THR A 356 -2.85 13.77 11.47
C THR A 356 -4.09 14.18 12.27
N GLU A 357 -4.71 15.31 11.94
CA GLU A 357 -5.93 15.77 12.60
C GLU A 357 -7.13 14.86 12.29
N LEU A 358 -7.24 14.32 11.07
CA LEU A 358 -8.25 13.33 10.73
C LEU A 358 -8.11 12.06 11.60
N ARG A 359 -6.89 11.51 11.72
CA ARG A 359 -6.63 10.36 12.59
C ARG A 359 -7.00 10.66 14.04
N ARG A 360 -6.63 11.84 14.55
CA ARG A 360 -7.01 12.27 15.90
C ARG A 360 -8.53 12.28 16.08
N ARG A 361 -9.30 12.85 15.14
CA ARG A 361 -10.78 12.89 15.19
C ARG A 361 -11.43 11.52 15.07
N LEU A 362 -10.83 10.59 14.33
CA LEU A 362 -11.27 9.20 14.31
C LEU A 362 -11.05 8.56 15.68
N LEU A 363 -9.85 8.68 16.24
CA LEU A 363 -9.46 8.12 17.54
C LEU A 363 -10.32 8.63 18.71
N VAL A 364 -10.57 9.94 18.79
CA VAL A 364 -11.34 10.51 19.92
C VAL A 364 -12.85 10.55 19.65
N GLY A 365 -13.32 10.03 18.52
CA GLY A 365 -14.73 10.11 18.13
C GLY A 365 -15.23 11.52 17.78
N ALA A 366 -14.36 12.53 17.73
CA ALA A 366 -14.75 13.90 17.44
C ALA A 366 -15.36 14.07 16.04
N HIS A 367 -16.32 14.98 15.91
CA HIS A 367 -17.01 15.27 14.65
C HIS A 367 -16.03 15.60 13.51
N ILE A 368 -16.22 14.93 12.36
CA ILE A 368 -15.49 15.22 11.11
C ILE A 368 -16.44 16.04 10.24
N PRO A 369 -16.10 17.29 9.90
CA PRO A 369 -17.03 18.18 9.20
C PRO A 369 -17.45 17.64 7.85
N GLU A 370 -18.70 17.86 7.48
CA GLU A 370 -19.22 17.41 6.18
C GLU A 370 -18.54 18.12 5.01
N TRP A 371 -18.07 19.36 5.19
CA TRP A 371 -17.22 20.04 4.20
C TRP A 371 -15.83 19.39 4.10
N PHE A 372 -15.39 18.55 5.02
CA PHE A 372 -14.12 17.83 4.82
C PHE A 372 -14.36 16.56 3.99
N SER A 373 -15.31 15.74 4.44
CA SER A 373 -15.58 14.43 3.84
C SER A 373 -17.07 14.11 3.87
N TYR A 374 -17.53 13.30 2.91
CA TYR A 374 -18.91 12.86 2.86
C TYR A 374 -19.27 11.98 4.07
N PRO A 375 -20.49 12.09 4.63
CA PRO A 375 -20.91 11.30 5.79
C PRO A 375 -20.73 9.78 5.60
N GLN A 376 -21.04 9.24 4.42
CA GLN A 376 -20.86 7.80 4.13
C GLN A 376 -19.39 7.39 4.19
N VAL A 377 -18.49 8.23 3.67
CA VAL A 377 -17.04 7.98 3.74
C VAL A 377 -16.57 7.99 5.19
N VAL A 378 -17.01 8.97 5.99
CA VAL A 378 -16.67 9.05 7.41
C VAL A 378 -17.19 7.84 8.18
N SER A 379 -18.42 7.40 7.90
CA SER A 379 -19.02 6.23 8.52
C SER A 379 -18.20 4.96 8.26
N ILE A 380 -17.79 4.72 7.01
CA ILE A 380 -16.92 3.59 6.64
C ILE A 380 -15.58 3.66 7.38
N LEU A 381 -14.96 4.86 7.43
CA LEU A 381 -13.70 5.04 8.16
C LEU A 381 -13.85 4.76 9.66
N ARG A 382 -14.96 5.15 10.28
CA ARG A 382 -15.23 4.87 11.71
C ARG A 382 -15.53 3.40 12.01
N GLN A 383 -16.09 2.66 11.05
CA GLN A 383 -16.31 1.22 11.22
C GLN A 383 -14.97 0.46 11.31
N SER A 384 -13.98 0.88 10.52
CA SER A 384 -12.66 0.24 10.49
C SER A 384 -11.68 0.82 11.50
N TYR A 385 -11.86 2.08 11.87
CA TYR A 385 -11.07 2.79 12.88
C TYR A 385 -12.02 3.39 13.93
N PRO A 386 -12.60 2.54 14.80
CA PRO A 386 -13.49 3.01 15.83
C PRO A 386 -12.75 3.93 16.81
N PRO A 387 -13.47 4.80 17.53
CA PRO A 387 -12.89 5.59 18.61
C PRO A 387 -12.25 4.71 19.69
N LYS A 388 -11.28 5.25 20.42
CA LYS A 388 -10.47 4.51 21.40
C LYS A 388 -11.32 3.82 22.48
N TYR A 389 -12.42 4.44 22.90
CA TYR A 389 -13.38 3.85 23.85
C TYR A 389 -14.10 2.59 23.30
N ALA A 390 -14.05 2.34 21.99
CA ALA A 390 -14.61 1.16 21.32
C ALA A 390 -13.52 0.25 20.71
N GLN A 391 -12.24 0.56 20.94
CA GLN A 391 -11.13 -0.31 20.55
C GLN A 391 -10.85 -1.36 21.62
N GLY A 392 -10.26 -2.47 21.19
CA GLY A 392 -9.69 -3.46 22.08
C GLY A 392 -8.30 -3.06 22.54
N PHE A 393 -7.87 -3.60 23.66
CA PHE A 393 -6.53 -3.41 24.21
C PHE A 393 -6.06 -4.68 24.91
N VAL A 394 -4.75 -4.77 25.11
CA VAL A 394 -4.13 -5.85 25.87
C VAL A 394 -3.48 -5.26 27.11
N LEU A 395 -3.83 -5.81 28.28
CA LEU A 395 -3.13 -5.57 29.54
C LEU A 395 -2.09 -6.67 29.73
N ALA A 396 -0.82 -6.32 29.68
CA ALA A 396 0.27 -7.23 29.94
C ALA A 396 0.61 -7.18 31.44
N VAL A 397 0.21 -8.21 32.18
CA VAL A 397 0.36 -8.27 33.64
C VAL A 397 1.66 -9.00 33.99
N PRO A 398 2.63 -8.35 34.65
CA PRO A 398 3.88 -9.01 35.05
C PRO A 398 3.63 -10.10 36.09
N ALA A 399 4.64 -10.94 36.33
CA ALA A 399 4.63 -11.86 37.46
C ALA A 399 4.41 -11.07 38.77
N THR A 400 3.40 -11.43 39.54
CA THR A 400 3.05 -10.78 40.81
C THR A 400 2.91 -11.82 41.92
N ALA A 401 3.22 -11.41 43.15
CA ALA A 401 3.00 -12.22 44.34
C ALA A 401 1.51 -12.45 44.59
N ASP A 402 0.67 -11.47 44.25
CA ASP A 402 -0.78 -11.58 44.38
C ASP A 402 -1.42 -12.04 43.07
N LYS A 403 -1.75 -13.33 43.01
CA LYS A 403 -2.35 -13.99 41.84
C LYS A 403 -3.77 -13.50 41.51
N LEU A 404 -4.38 -12.66 42.34
CA LEU A 404 -5.73 -12.14 42.11
C LEU A 404 -5.74 -10.92 41.18
N VAL A 405 -4.63 -10.23 40.94
CA VAL A 405 -4.57 -9.02 40.10
C VAL A 405 -5.21 -9.23 38.71
N PRO A 406 -4.87 -10.27 37.93
CA PRO A 406 -5.55 -10.50 36.65
C PRO A 406 -7.07 -10.67 36.79
N SER A 407 -7.52 -11.39 37.82
CA SER A 407 -8.95 -11.65 38.05
C SER A 407 -9.71 -10.39 38.48
N ALA A 408 -9.06 -9.52 39.26
CA ALA A 408 -9.62 -8.23 39.66
C ALA A 408 -9.76 -7.28 38.45
N LEU A 409 -8.73 -7.19 37.61
CA LEU A 409 -8.79 -6.44 36.35
C LEU A 409 -9.90 -6.95 35.44
N ILE A 410 -10.02 -8.27 35.27
CA ILE A 410 -11.10 -8.88 34.47
C ILE A 410 -12.47 -8.51 35.05
N SER A 411 -12.64 -8.61 36.36
CA SER A 411 -13.91 -8.30 37.02
C SER A 411 -14.29 -6.83 36.85
N ALA A 412 -13.36 -5.91 37.07
CA ALA A 412 -13.61 -4.48 36.93
C ALA A 412 -13.89 -4.06 35.47
N LEU A 413 -13.19 -4.66 34.49
CA LEU A 413 -13.48 -4.41 33.08
C LEU A 413 -14.84 -4.98 32.65
N ASN A 414 -15.26 -6.11 33.21
CA ASN A 414 -16.61 -6.64 32.99
C ASN A 414 -17.69 -5.76 33.65
N GLU A 415 -17.38 -5.10 34.76
CA GLU A 415 -18.28 -4.15 35.41
C GLU A 415 -18.52 -2.88 34.56
N ASP A 416 -17.49 -2.36 33.86
CA ASP A 416 -17.65 -1.28 32.87
C ASP A 416 -18.53 -1.68 31.67
N GLY A 417 -18.47 -2.97 31.26
CA GLY A 417 -19.44 -3.58 30.34
C GLY A 417 -19.37 -3.16 28.86
N ARG A 418 -18.41 -2.32 28.45
CA ARG A 418 -18.32 -1.80 27.07
C ARG A 418 -17.82 -2.80 26.03
N ARG A 419 -17.10 -3.83 26.46
CA ARG A 419 -16.39 -4.76 25.57
C ARG A 419 -16.31 -6.15 26.17
N HIS A 420 -16.11 -7.13 25.31
CA HIS A 420 -15.82 -8.48 25.77
C HIS A 420 -14.44 -8.51 26.44
N VAL A 421 -14.36 -9.14 27.62
CA VAL A 421 -13.14 -9.28 28.40
C VAL A 421 -12.74 -10.74 28.41
N THR A 422 -11.49 -11.03 28.04
CA THR A 422 -10.93 -12.38 28.06
C THR A 422 -9.53 -12.37 28.64
N SER A 423 -9.02 -13.55 28.99
CA SER A 423 -7.67 -13.71 29.53
C SER A 423 -6.85 -14.72 28.75
N VAL A 424 -5.54 -14.51 28.76
CA VAL A 424 -4.53 -15.42 28.24
C VAL A 424 -3.60 -15.75 29.40
N SER A 425 -3.65 -16.99 29.86
CA SER A 425 -2.95 -17.45 31.07
C SER A 425 -1.43 -17.58 30.88
N ARG A 426 -0.96 -17.72 29.63
CA ARG A 426 0.45 -17.84 29.27
C ARG A 426 0.70 -17.23 27.90
N LEU A 427 1.78 -16.47 27.76
CA LEU A 427 2.21 -15.88 26.49
C LEU A 427 3.28 -16.76 25.80
N ASP A 428 2.91 -17.28 24.64
CA ASP A 428 3.73 -18.01 23.66
C ASP A 428 3.45 -17.44 22.25
N THR A 429 4.13 -17.93 21.20
CA THR A 429 4.00 -17.40 19.83
C THR A 429 2.56 -17.45 19.31
N THR A 430 1.83 -18.52 19.67
CA THR A 430 0.46 -18.76 19.25
C THR A 430 -0.52 -17.82 19.96
N SER A 431 -0.42 -17.74 21.27
CA SER A 431 -1.27 -16.89 22.11
C SER A 431 -0.97 -15.40 21.94
N LEU A 432 0.25 -15.01 21.58
CA LEU A 432 0.57 -13.65 21.13
C LEU A 432 -0.29 -13.27 19.92
N THR A 433 -0.36 -14.17 18.94
CA THR A 433 -1.17 -13.97 17.73
C THR A 433 -2.65 -13.84 18.09
N TYR A 434 -3.17 -14.74 18.93
CA TYR A 434 -4.57 -14.66 19.37
C TYR A 434 -4.89 -13.41 20.18
N ALA A 435 -4.00 -12.97 21.08
CA ALA A 435 -4.19 -11.75 21.84
C ALA A 435 -4.27 -10.52 20.93
N GLN A 436 -3.43 -10.46 19.88
CA GLN A 436 -3.48 -9.39 18.88
C GLN A 436 -4.76 -9.42 18.05
N GLU A 437 -5.25 -10.60 17.64
CA GLU A 437 -6.50 -10.73 16.90
C GLU A 437 -7.73 -10.37 17.76
N LEU A 438 -7.75 -10.77 19.03
CA LEU A 438 -8.80 -10.40 19.98
C LEU A 438 -8.79 -8.88 20.25
N GLN A 439 -7.60 -8.28 20.40
CA GLN A 439 -7.44 -6.83 20.49
C GLN A 439 -8.02 -6.13 19.25
N ARG A 440 -7.69 -6.61 18.05
CA ARG A 440 -8.22 -6.08 16.78
C ARG A 440 -9.73 -6.25 16.66
N ALA A 441 -10.28 -7.33 17.23
CA ALA A 441 -11.72 -7.59 17.29
C ALA A 441 -12.47 -6.72 18.31
N GLY A 442 -11.77 -5.87 19.08
CA GLY A 442 -12.38 -4.95 20.04
C GLY A 442 -12.43 -5.46 21.48
N ALA A 443 -11.83 -6.62 21.78
CA ALA A 443 -11.82 -7.18 23.13
C ALA A 443 -10.76 -6.53 24.03
N ALA A 444 -11.02 -6.51 25.33
CA ALA A 444 -9.97 -6.34 26.34
C ALA A 444 -9.37 -7.70 26.67
N VAL A 445 -8.06 -7.84 26.50
CA VAL A 445 -7.34 -9.09 26.75
C VAL A 445 -6.40 -8.89 27.93
N VAL A 446 -6.56 -9.67 29.00
CA VAL A 446 -5.64 -9.68 30.14
C VAL A 446 -4.65 -10.82 29.97
N VAL A 447 -3.39 -10.49 29.68
CA VAL A 447 -2.31 -11.46 29.43
C VAL A 447 -1.43 -11.56 30.68
N SER A 448 -1.31 -12.76 31.23
CA SER A 448 -0.33 -13.04 32.29
C SER A 448 1.06 -13.30 31.68
N LEU A 449 2.06 -12.58 32.17
CA LEU A 449 3.47 -12.75 31.78
C LEU A 449 4.26 -13.66 32.73
N ALA A 450 3.61 -14.24 33.75
CA ALA A 450 4.28 -15.06 34.76
C ALA A 450 5.03 -16.26 34.17
N ASP A 451 4.44 -16.90 33.16
CA ASP A 451 5.00 -18.07 32.47
C ASP A 451 5.30 -17.77 30.98
N ALA A 452 5.52 -16.50 30.64
CA ALA A 452 5.79 -16.08 29.27
C ALA A 452 7.09 -16.70 28.72
N ASP A 453 7.08 -17.08 27.45
CA ASP A 453 8.30 -17.47 26.77
C ASP A 453 9.27 -16.28 26.70
N LYS A 454 10.50 -16.47 27.20
CA LYS A 454 11.54 -15.43 27.26
C LYS A 454 11.97 -14.93 25.88
N SER A 455 11.70 -15.70 24.83
CA SER A 455 12.00 -15.32 23.45
C SER A 455 11.00 -14.31 22.87
N ILE A 456 9.85 -14.09 23.53
CA ILE A 456 8.80 -13.23 23.02
C ILE A 456 9.03 -11.78 23.43
N GLN A 457 9.09 -10.93 22.43
CA GLN A 457 9.08 -9.49 22.64
C GLN A 457 7.64 -9.00 22.79
N ILE A 458 7.34 -8.37 23.93
CA ILE A 458 6.02 -7.79 24.19
C ILE A 458 5.78 -6.64 23.21
N PRO A 459 4.64 -6.61 22.48
CA PRO A 459 4.32 -5.50 21.59
C PRO A 459 4.27 -4.16 22.32
N ALA A 460 4.89 -3.13 21.75
CA ALA A 460 4.96 -1.80 22.35
C ALA A 460 3.59 -1.10 22.49
N ASN A 461 2.57 -1.56 21.76
CA ASN A 461 1.20 -1.04 21.83
C ASN A 461 0.33 -1.74 22.88
N TRP A 462 0.89 -2.65 23.68
CA TRP A 462 0.22 -3.25 24.83
C TRP A 462 0.40 -2.37 26.05
N VAL A 463 -0.65 -2.27 26.88
CA VAL A 463 -0.59 -1.54 28.14
C VAL A 463 0.13 -2.42 29.16
N GLN A 464 1.33 -2.04 29.54
CA GLN A 464 2.09 -2.74 30.57
C GLN A 464 1.55 -2.33 31.95
N VAL A 465 1.10 -3.32 32.72
CA VAL A 465 0.62 -3.09 34.08
C VAL A 465 1.82 -2.95 35.00
N ASN A 466 1.95 -1.79 35.63
CA ASN A 466 2.94 -1.57 36.68
C ASN A 466 2.36 -2.04 38.01
N ILE A 467 3.12 -2.82 38.76
CA ILE A 467 2.74 -3.35 40.07
C ILE A 467 3.85 -2.98 41.05
N ASP A 468 3.58 -2.08 41.99
CA ASP A 468 4.48 -1.87 43.12
C ASP A 468 4.30 -3.02 44.14
N PRO A 469 5.38 -3.63 44.67
CA PRO A 469 5.29 -4.68 45.69
C PRO A 469 4.51 -4.29 46.95
N HIS A 470 4.31 -3.00 47.21
CA HIS A 470 3.58 -2.49 48.37
C HIS A 470 2.11 -2.16 48.08
N GLU A 471 1.67 -2.18 46.82
CA GLU A 471 0.29 -1.91 46.46
C GLU A 471 -0.61 -3.13 46.67
N THR A 472 -1.82 -2.87 47.16
CA THR A 472 -2.91 -3.84 47.22
C THR A 472 -3.50 -4.09 45.83
N VAL A 473 -4.17 -5.24 45.64
CA VAL A 473 -4.89 -5.56 44.39
C VAL A 473 -5.86 -4.45 43.97
N SER A 474 -6.54 -3.83 44.94
CA SER A 474 -7.47 -2.72 44.69
C SER A 474 -6.77 -1.46 44.19
N GLU A 475 -5.62 -1.11 44.77
CA GLU A 475 -4.82 0.06 44.34
C GLU A 475 -4.28 -0.16 42.91
N VAL A 476 -3.70 -1.32 42.62
CA VAL A 476 -3.24 -1.67 41.26
C VAL A 476 -4.39 -1.61 40.26
N THR A 477 -5.54 -2.19 40.60
CA THR A 477 -6.73 -2.19 39.72
C THR A 477 -7.20 -0.76 39.45
N PHE A 478 -7.29 0.08 40.48
CA PHE A 478 -7.68 1.49 40.33
C PHE A 478 -6.71 2.27 39.44
N THR A 479 -5.39 2.12 39.67
CA THR A 479 -4.35 2.78 38.88
C THR A 479 -4.45 2.41 37.40
N VAL A 480 -4.63 1.11 37.09
CA VAL A 480 -4.78 0.65 35.70
C VAL A 480 -6.05 1.20 35.05
N LEU A 481 -7.19 1.21 35.75
CA LEU A 481 -8.43 1.78 35.21
C LEU A 481 -8.32 3.29 35.00
N SER A 482 -7.65 4.02 35.91
CA SER A 482 -7.38 5.45 35.74
C SER A 482 -6.51 5.69 34.51
N GLN A 483 -5.44 4.91 34.32
CA GLN A 483 -4.61 4.98 33.12
C GLN A 483 -5.44 4.74 31.85
N LEU A 484 -6.28 3.71 31.83
CA LEU A 484 -7.13 3.39 30.69
C LEU A 484 -8.15 4.51 30.39
N SER A 485 -8.66 5.19 31.42
CA SER A 485 -9.54 6.36 31.28
C SER A 485 -8.79 7.56 30.70
N ASP A 486 -7.61 7.90 31.24
CA ASP A 486 -6.76 9.00 30.74
C ASP A 486 -6.33 8.77 29.29
N GLU A 487 -6.08 7.50 28.97
CA GLU A 487 -5.78 7.08 27.62
C GLU A 487 -7.01 7.10 26.69
N GLY A 488 -8.24 7.14 27.21
CA GLY A 488 -9.50 7.21 26.45
C GLY A 488 -10.07 5.85 26.03
N TYR A 489 -9.63 4.75 26.67
CA TYR A 489 -10.25 3.43 26.53
C TYR A 489 -11.51 3.29 27.41
N LEU A 490 -11.56 3.97 28.56
CA LEU A 490 -12.72 3.98 29.48
C LEU A 490 -13.45 5.32 29.47
#